data_AF-A0A954HF37-F1
#
_entry.id   AF-A0A954HF37-F1
#
_cell.length_a   1.000
_cell.length_b   1.000
_cell.length_c   1.000
_cell.angle_alpha   90.00
_cell.angle_beta   90.00
_cell.angle_gamma   90.00
#
_symmetry.space_group_name_H-M   'P 1'
#
loop_
_entity.id
_entity.type
_entity.pdbx_description
1 polymer ?
#
loop_
_entity_poly.entity_id
_entity_poly.type
_entity_poly.pdbx_seq_one_letter_code
_entity_poly.pdbx_strand_id
1 'polypeptide(L)'
;SQEGTDVVVGVWKDGRIGTFRGIRSGKGGYGGTAFSDKGTNQLAGFSGYVPLIVEIAEFFRTGEPPVTKEETIAIYAFMEAADESKRRGGVPVSIQEVLEQARNAPSSK
;
A
#
# COMPACT_ATOMS: atom_id res chain seq x y z
N SER A 1 -10.81 3.11 -10.72
CA SER A 1 -11.49 1.85 -10.34
C SER A 1 -12.45 1.49 -11.46
N GLN A 2 -12.42 0.24 -11.93
CA GLN A 2 -13.39 -0.30 -12.89
C GLN A 2 -13.95 -1.62 -12.35
N GLU A 3 -14.99 -2.16 -13.00
CA GLU A 3 -15.49 -3.48 -12.67
C GLU A 3 -14.37 -4.52 -12.72
N GLY A 4 -14.21 -5.30 -11.65
CA GLY A 4 -13.19 -6.37 -11.56
C GLY A 4 -11.74 -5.91 -11.36
N THR A 5 -11.40 -4.62 -11.47
CA THR A 5 -10.00 -4.17 -11.33
C THR A 5 -9.84 -2.76 -10.77
N ASP A 6 -8.78 -2.54 -10.00
CA ASP A 6 -8.31 -1.21 -9.62
C ASP A 6 -6.90 -0.98 -10.13
N VAL A 7 -6.64 0.26 -10.53
CA VAL A 7 -5.30 0.76 -10.79
C VAL A 7 -5.12 2.02 -9.95
N VAL A 8 -4.05 2.03 -9.16
CA VAL A 8 -3.65 3.16 -8.32
C VAL A 8 -2.26 3.58 -8.76
N VAL A 9 -2.05 4.89 -8.92
CA VAL A 9 -0.76 5.48 -9.28
C VAL A 9 -0.33 6.38 -8.12
N GLY A 10 0.82 6.05 -7.52
CA GLY A 10 1.50 6.88 -6.53
C GLY A 10 2.66 7.63 -7.17
N VAL A 11 2.83 8.89 -6.79
CA VAL A 11 3.98 9.71 -7.20
C VAL A 11 4.67 10.24 -5.94
N TRP A 12 5.97 10.00 -5.84
CA TRP A 12 6.80 10.46 -4.73
C TRP A 12 7.42 11.82 -5.06
N LYS A 13 7.82 12.57 -4.02
CA LYS A 13 8.41 13.91 -4.15
C LYS A 13 9.70 13.93 -4.99
N ASP A 14 10.42 12.81 -5.01
CA ASP A 14 11.65 12.63 -5.78
C ASP A 14 11.39 12.18 -7.24
N GLY A 15 10.13 12.14 -7.66
CA GLY A 15 9.73 11.76 -9.02
C GLY A 15 9.58 10.25 -9.22
N ARG A 16 9.81 9.40 -8.20
CA ARG A 16 9.49 7.97 -8.31
C ARG A 16 7.99 7.77 -8.51
N ILE A 17 7.64 6.77 -9.31
CA ILE A 17 6.26 6.40 -9.62
C ILE A 17 6.06 4.94 -9.24
N GLY A 18 4.94 4.65 -8.57
CA GLY A 18 4.51 3.30 -8.22
C GLY A 18 3.10 3.05 -8.76
N THR A 19 2.88 1.87 -9.32
CA THR A 19 1.56 1.43 -9.76
C THR A 19 1.14 0.19 -9.01
N PHE A 20 -0.03 0.23 -8.37
CA PHE A 20 -0.67 -0.95 -7.80
C PHE A 20 -1.86 -1.35 -8.68
N ARG A 21 -1.95 -2.63 -9.01
CA ARG A 21 -3.08 -3.19 -9.76
C ARG A 21 -3.78 -4.28 -8.96
N GLY A 22 -4.98 -3.98 -8.48
CA GLY A 22 -5.88 -4.98 -7.92
C GLY A 22 -6.65 -5.69 -9.03
N ILE A 23 -6.61 -7.01 -9.06
CA ILE A 23 -7.38 -7.85 -9.99
C ILE A 23 -8.32 -8.72 -9.15
N ARG A 24 -9.61 -8.37 -9.14
CA ARG A 24 -10.66 -9.08 -8.38
C ARG A 24 -11.32 -10.19 -9.18
N SER A 25 -11.32 -10.09 -10.51
CA SER A 25 -11.85 -11.10 -11.42
C SER A 25 -10.86 -11.41 -12.55
N GLY A 26 -10.87 -12.64 -13.05
CA GLY A 26 -9.92 -13.11 -14.08
C GLY A 26 -8.61 -13.65 -13.49
N LYS A 27 -7.56 -13.71 -14.31
CA LYS A 27 -6.24 -14.22 -13.90
C LYS A 27 -5.49 -13.16 -13.09
N GLY A 28 -5.29 -13.42 -11.80
CA GLY A 28 -4.43 -12.63 -10.93
C GLY A 28 -2.95 -13.02 -11.04
N GLY A 29 -2.12 -12.30 -10.30
CA GLY A 29 -0.71 -12.60 -10.09
C GLY A 29 -0.23 -12.01 -8.77
N TYR A 30 0.91 -12.47 -8.27
CA TYR A 30 1.56 -11.93 -7.09
C TYR A 30 2.99 -11.50 -7.45
N GLY A 31 3.40 -10.36 -6.92
CA GLY A 31 4.73 -9.79 -7.13
C GLY A 31 4.66 -8.38 -7.65
N GLY A 32 5.75 -7.94 -8.28
CA GLY A 32 5.89 -6.61 -8.83
C GLY A 32 7.20 -6.51 -9.60
N THR A 33 7.43 -5.38 -10.26
CA THR A 33 8.67 -5.11 -10.97
C THR A 33 9.22 -3.78 -10.51
N ALA A 34 10.47 -3.76 -10.06
CA ALA A 34 11.19 -2.56 -9.68
C ALA A 34 12.16 -2.17 -10.80
N PHE A 35 12.04 -0.95 -11.29
CA PHE A 35 12.93 -0.37 -12.28
C PHE A 35 13.87 0.61 -11.57
N SER A 36 15.17 0.43 -11.76
CA SER A 36 16.22 1.25 -11.15
C SER A 36 17.35 1.53 -12.13
N ASP A 37 18.24 2.45 -11.77
CA ASP A 37 19.50 2.72 -12.47
C ASP A 37 20.41 1.48 -12.57
N LYS A 38 20.29 0.55 -11.61
CA LYS A 38 21.02 -0.73 -11.58
C LYS A 38 20.33 -1.85 -12.36
N GLY A 39 19.19 -1.57 -12.99
CA GLY A 39 18.43 -2.52 -13.81
C GLY A 39 17.02 -2.80 -13.31
N THR A 40 16.40 -3.81 -13.91
CA THR A 40 15.01 -4.22 -13.69
C THR A 40 14.95 -5.51 -12.91
N ASN A 41 14.28 -5.50 -11.75
CA ASN A 41 14.16 -6.64 -10.85
C ASN A 41 12.69 -7.04 -10.69
N GLN A 42 12.41 -8.34 -10.81
CA GLN A 42 11.10 -8.87 -10.43
C GLN A 42 11.09 -9.19 -8.94
N LEU A 43 10.07 -8.72 -8.24
CA LEU A 43 9.82 -9.10 -6.85
C LEU A 43 9.39 -10.58 -6.83
N ALA A 44 9.83 -11.28 -5.79
CA ALA A 44 9.51 -12.69 -5.61
C ALA A 44 7.98 -12.91 -5.58
N GLY A 45 7.57 -14.04 -6.15
CA GLY A 45 6.19 -14.51 -6.08
C GLY A 45 5.79 -14.89 -4.65
N PHE A 46 4.54 -15.32 -4.50
CA PHE A 46 4.04 -15.80 -3.21
C PHE A 46 4.77 -17.08 -2.80
N SER A 47 5.49 -17.03 -1.67
CA SER A 47 6.28 -18.15 -1.15
C SER A 47 5.59 -18.91 0.00
N GLY A 48 4.28 -18.72 0.19
CA GLY A 48 3.53 -19.26 1.32
C GLY A 48 3.56 -18.36 2.56
N TYR A 49 2.90 -18.81 3.63
CA TYR A 49 2.72 -18.02 4.85
C TYR A 49 3.82 -18.19 5.89
N VAL A 50 4.73 -19.14 5.73
CA VAL A 50 5.78 -19.43 6.73
C VAL A 50 6.55 -18.16 7.15
N PRO A 51 7.02 -17.29 6.22
CA PRO A 51 7.73 -16.06 6.61
C PRO A 51 6.86 -15.14 7.49
N LEU A 52 5.57 -14.99 7.18
CA LEU A 52 4.65 -14.18 7.98
C LEU A 52 4.47 -14.76 9.38
N ILE A 53 4.34 -16.08 9.51
CA ILE A 53 4.16 -16.73 10.82
C ILE A 53 5.42 -16.57 11.69
N VAL A 54 6.62 -16.58 11.09
CA VAL A 54 7.88 -16.33 11.80
C VAL A 54 7.88 -14.91 12.40
N GLU A 55 7.59 -13.89 11.60
CA GLU A 55 7.53 -12.49 12.08
C GLU A 55 6.48 -12.29 13.17
N ILE A 56 5.32 -12.95 13.06
CA ILE A 56 4.28 -12.91 14.11
C ILE A 56 4.80 -13.53 15.42
N ALA A 57 5.44 -14.70 15.35
CA ALA A 57 5.98 -15.36 16.54
C ALA A 57 7.10 -14.53 17.18
N GLU A 58 7.95 -13.88 16.38
CA GLU A 58 9.00 -12.98 16.86
C GLU A 58 8.43 -11.74 17.55
N PHE A 59 7.38 -11.13 16.99
CA PHE A 59 6.67 -10.03 17.62
C PHE A 59 6.12 -10.41 18.99
N PHE A 60 5.44 -11.55 19.12
CA PHE A 60 4.92 -12.00 20.42
C PHE A 60 6.02 -12.32 21.44
N ARG A 61 7.20 -12.75 20.97
CA ARG A 61 8.33 -13.06 21.85
C ARG A 61 9.07 -11.80 22.33
N THR A 62 9.21 -10.80 21.47
CA THR A 62 10.08 -9.62 21.71
C THR A 62 9.29 -8.37 22.08
N GLY A 63 8.04 -8.28 21.64
CA GLY A 63 7.24 -7.05 21.64
C GLY A 63 7.62 -6.06 20.53
N GLU A 64 8.59 -6.39 19.67
CA GLU A 64 9.07 -5.53 18.59
C GLU A 64 8.29 -5.83 17.30
N PRO A 65 7.51 -4.87 16.77
CA PRO A 65 6.71 -5.11 15.57
C PRO A 65 7.63 -5.20 14.34
N PRO A 66 7.35 -6.11 13.38
CA PRO A 66 8.17 -6.29 12.18
C PRO A 66 8.05 -5.14 11.17
N VAL A 67 7.03 -4.29 11.36
CA VAL A 67 6.79 -3.06 10.60
C VAL A 67 6.46 -1.97 11.61
N THR A 68 7.06 -0.80 11.44
CA THR A 68 6.83 0.31 12.38
C THR A 68 5.39 0.81 12.32
N LYS A 69 4.95 1.50 13.39
CA LYS A 69 3.64 2.15 13.41
C LYS A 69 3.53 3.17 12.28
N GLU A 70 4.59 3.91 12.02
CA GLU A 70 4.67 4.97 11.01
C GLU A 70 4.50 4.40 9.60
N GLU A 71 5.19 3.29 9.29
CA GLU A 71 5.03 2.58 8.01
C GLU A 71 3.62 2.00 7.87
N THR A 72 3.08 1.41 8.95
CA THR A 72 1.71 0.90 8.96
C THR A 72 0.70 2.02 8.64
N ILE A 73 0.81 3.17 9.30
CA ILE A 73 -0.02 4.35 9.04
C ILE A 73 0.16 4.83 7.60
N ALA A 74 1.38 4.86 7.08
CA ALA A 74 1.64 5.30 5.70
C ALA A 74 0.96 4.39 4.67
N ILE A 75 0.95 3.07 4.89
CA ILE A 75 0.23 2.10 4.04
C ILE A 75 -1.27 2.42 4.03
N TYR A 76 -1.89 2.60 5.22
CA TYR A 76 -3.31 2.94 5.31
C TYR A 76 -3.63 4.30 4.70
N ALA A 77 -2.78 5.31 4.92
CA ALA A 77 -2.97 6.63 4.33
C ALA A 77 -2.88 6.59 2.80
N PHE A 78 -2.02 5.74 2.23
CA PHE A 78 -1.96 5.54 0.78
C PHE A 78 -3.23 4.89 0.24
N MET A 79 -3.75 3.87 0.91
CA MET A 79 -5.03 3.25 0.54
C MET A 79 -6.19 4.24 0.64
N GLU A 80 -6.25 5.04 1.70
CA GLU A 80 -7.28 6.06 1.89
C GLU A 80 -7.20 7.17 0.84
N ALA A 81 -5.99 7.65 0.51
CA ALA A 81 -5.81 8.64 -0.57
C ALA A 81 -6.24 8.09 -1.94
N ALA A 82 -6.01 6.80 -2.21
CA ALA A 82 -6.48 6.15 -3.42
C ALA A 82 -8.01 6.08 -3.47
N ASP A 83 -8.66 5.75 -2.36
CA ASP A 83 -10.12 5.70 -2.25
C ASP A 83 -10.75 7.11 -2.31
N GLU A 84 -10.12 8.11 -1.69
CA GLU A 84 -10.55 9.51 -1.80
C GLU A 84 -10.39 10.03 -3.24
N SER A 85 -9.29 9.69 -3.91
CA SER A 85 -9.11 10.00 -5.33
C SER A 85 -10.24 9.41 -6.17
N LYS A 86 -10.63 8.16 -5.91
CA LYS A 86 -11.78 7.52 -6.55
C LYS A 86 -13.08 8.28 -6.29
N ARG A 87 -13.34 8.72 -5.05
CA ARG A 87 -14.53 9.54 -4.70
C ARG A 87 -14.56 10.87 -5.45
N ARG A 88 -13.38 11.44 -5.76
CA ARG A 88 -13.22 12.68 -6.54
C ARG A 88 -13.10 12.46 -8.05
N GLY A 89 -13.47 11.29 -8.57
CA GLY A 89 -13.40 11.02 -10.00
C GLY A 89 -11.97 10.88 -10.55
N GLY A 90 -11.02 10.46 -9.72
CA GLY A 90 -9.63 10.19 -10.12
C GLY A 90 -8.68 11.38 -9.95
N VAL A 91 -9.10 12.46 -9.29
CA VAL A 91 -8.23 13.60 -8.98
C VAL A 91 -7.12 13.16 -8.02
N PRO A 92 -5.85 13.54 -8.22
CA PRO A 92 -4.77 13.23 -7.28
C PRO A 92 -5.06 13.77 -5.88
N VAL A 93 -4.83 12.92 -4.87
CA VAL A 93 -5.00 13.26 -3.44
C VAL A 93 -3.67 13.07 -2.74
N SER A 94 -3.31 14.02 -1.87
CA SER A 94 -2.05 13.93 -1.13
C SER A 94 -2.22 13.08 0.14
N ILE A 95 -1.17 12.36 0.52
CA ILE A 95 -1.12 11.62 1.80
C ILE A 95 -1.32 12.55 2.99
N GLN A 96 -0.78 13.77 2.91
CA GLN A 96 -0.89 14.76 3.97
C GLN A 96 -2.36 15.16 4.20
N GLU A 97 -3.11 15.37 3.12
CA GLU A 97 -4.52 15.74 3.20
C GLU A 97 -5.35 14.69 3.96
N VAL A 98 -5.22 13.40 3.61
CA VAL A 98 -5.98 12.35 4.30
C VAL A 98 -5.56 12.16 5.75
N LEU A 99 -4.28 12.37 6.07
CA LEU A 99 -3.79 12.34 7.45
C LEU A 99 -4.34 13.51 8.28
N GLU A 100 -4.43 14.70 7.71
CA GLU A 100 -5.03 15.88 8.36
C GLU A 100 -6.53 15.67 8.58
N GLN A 101 -7.24 15.15 7.59
CA GLN A 101 -8.66 14.78 7.74
C GLN A 101 -8.87 13.76 8.86
N ALA A 102 -8.07 12.69 8.90
CA ALA A 102 -8.18 11.66 9.94
C ALA A 102 -7.89 12.20 11.35
N ARG A 103 -6.96 13.14 11.51
CA ARG A 103 -6.67 13.80 12.80
C ARG A 103 -7.81 14.71 13.27
N ASN A 104 -8.52 15.32 12.33
CA ASN A 104 -9.61 16.25 12.60
C ASN A 104 -10.98 15.55 12.68
N ALA A 105 -11.07 14.29 12.27
CA ALA A 105 -12.28 13.50 12.37
C ALA A 105 -12.63 13.24 13.84
N PRO A 106 -13.90 13.43 14.25
CA PRO A 106 -14.32 13.07 15.60
C PRO A 106 -14.10 11.58 15.82
N SER A 107 -13.48 11.21 16.94
CA SER A 107 -13.29 9.81 17.29
C SER A 107 -14.65 9.13 17.37
N SER A 108 -14.92 8.16 16.49
CA SER A 108 -16.08 7.30 16.62
C SER A 108 -15.93 6.49 17.91
N LYS A 109 -16.90 6.64 18.83
CA LYS A 109 -17.03 5.79 20.02
C LYS A 109 -17.48 4.40 19.65
#